data_AF-A0A7X2D2R6-F1
#
_entry.id   AF-A0A7X2D2R6-F1
#
_cell.length_a   1.000
_cell.length_b   1.000
_cell.length_c   1.000
_cell.angle_alpha   90.00
_cell.angle_beta   90.00
_cell.angle_gamma   90.00
#
_symmetry.space_group_name_H-M   'P 1'
#
loop_
_entity.id
_entity.type
_entity.pdbx_description
1 polymer ?
#
loop_
_entity_poly.entity_id
_entity_poly.type
_entity_poly.pdbx_seq_one_letter_code
_entity_poly.pdbx_strand_id
1 'polypeptide(L)'
;MAYLNWTSDLETGIEVVDRDHKMLVDLLNQAHDCMGAEEEPATLGSVLNALIDYTAFHFAREERLMQAANYRDVDAHRDMHAALTTRVREIRTRYASEPTTVSAREVMEFLRRWLIDHILKQDFRYRADVMAAPDAVKAVDAVSLASPAGAPPARGSQEPTAKPDPVASDPTLGPPGIEVPFRTLSALVVDDNPNFRIILRTILKGLGCPAITLVEDASQGLAALDAGEPPGLMLVDWRMHGMDGLEFVRRARAKGVDAPVVMISGYSEPGFEDTAHAAGVDTFLEKPITARGLTLAVAAAIAARQATPASE
;
A
#
# COMPACT_ATOMS: atom_id res chain seq x y z
N MET A 1 -14.93 -17.83 1.35
CA MET A 1 -14.27 -18.22 2.62
C MET A 1 -12.81 -17.82 2.49
N ALA A 2 -12.18 -17.31 3.55
CA ALA A 2 -10.77 -16.92 3.50
C ALA A 2 -9.89 -18.12 3.13
N TYR A 3 -8.89 -17.88 2.29
CA TYR A 3 -7.91 -18.88 1.87
C TYR A 3 -7.00 -19.31 3.02
N LEU A 4 -6.61 -18.33 3.86
CA LEU A 4 -5.87 -18.54 5.09
C LEU A 4 -6.53 -17.75 6.23
N ASN A 5 -6.88 -18.46 7.31
CA ASN A 5 -7.41 -17.84 8.52
C ASN A 5 -6.27 -17.56 9.51
N TRP A 6 -6.29 -16.39 10.14
CA TRP A 6 -5.37 -16.10 11.24
C TRP A 6 -5.71 -16.96 12.47
N THR A 7 -4.70 -17.57 13.07
CA THR A 7 -4.83 -18.34 14.32
C THR A 7 -3.72 -17.93 15.31
N SER A 8 -3.90 -18.27 16.59
CA SER A 8 -2.90 -18.00 17.63
C SER A 8 -1.56 -18.68 17.39
N ASP A 9 -1.54 -19.76 16.59
CA ASP A 9 -0.30 -20.46 16.22
C ASP A 9 0.61 -19.61 15.32
N LEU A 10 0.08 -18.51 14.77
CA LEU A 10 0.81 -17.56 13.94
C LEU A 10 1.38 -16.38 14.75
N GLU A 11 1.09 -16.30 16.05
CA GLU A 11 1.51 -15.18 16.89
C GLU A 11 2.91 -15.41 17.45
N THR A 12 3.86 -14.58 17.00
CA THR A 12 5.20 -14.48 17.57
C THR A 12 5.16 -13.89 18.98
N GLY A 13 4.12 -13.13 19.33
CA GLY A 13 4.01 -12.39 20.58
C GLY A 13 4.75 -11.05 20.56
N ILE A 14 5.32 -10.66 19.43
CA ILE A 14 5.86 -9.33 19.18
C ILE A 14 4.78 -8.56 18.43
N GLU A 15 4.07 -7.66 19.11
CA GLU A 15 2.86 -7.01 18.59
C GLU A 15 3.04 -6.38 17.20
N VAL A 16 4.17 -5.70 16.98
CA VAL A 16 4.45 -5.04 15.70
C VAL A 16 4.70 -6.02 14.55
N VAL A 17 5.21 -7.22 14.84
CA VAL A 17 5.45 -8.30 13.88
C VAL A 17 4.14 -9.01 13.58
N ASP A 18 3.38 -9.37 14.62
CA ASP A 18 2.08 -10.06 14.48
C ASP A 18 1.08 -9.20 13.70
N ARG A 19 1.13 -7.87 13.89
CA ARG A 19 0.35 -6.93 13.08
C ARG A 19 0.75 -6.99 11.60
N ASP A 20 2.04 -7.01 11.29
CA ASP A 20 2.51 -7.06 9.90
C ASP A 20 2.14 -8.41 9.25
N HIS A 21 2.25 -9.52 9.98
CA HIS A 21 1.84 -10.84 9.49
C HIS A 21 0.35 -10.92 9.18
N LYS A 22 -0.52 -10.35 10.02
CA LYS A 22 -1.97 -10.25 9.74
C LYS A 22 -2.24 -9.51 8.44
N MET A 23 -1.50 -8.44 8.18
CA MET A 23 -1.60 -7.66 6.94
C MET A 23 -1.16 -8.46 5.71
N LEU A 24 -0.11 -9.26 5.83
CA LEU A 24 0.34 -10.16 4.75
C LEU A 24 -0.65 -11.30 4.50
N VAL A 25 -1.31 -11.83 5.54
CA VAL A 25 -2.42 -12.78 5.41
C VAL A 25 -3.60 -12.14 4.69
N ASP A 26 -3.94 -10.89 5.00
CA ASP A 26 -4.99 -10.15 4.31
C ASP A 26 -4.66 -10.00 2.82
N LEU A 27 -3.40 -9.68 2.46
CA LEU A 27 -2.96 -9.60 1.05
C LEU A 27 -3.02 -10.95 0.33
N LEU A 28 -2.69 -12.06 1.01
CA LEU A 28 -2.84 -13.41 0.46
C LEU A 28 -4.32 -13.73 0.18
N ASN A 29 -5.21 -13.41 1.11
CA ASN A 29 -6.65 -13.61 0.92
C ASN A 29 -7.18 -12.75 -0.23
N GLN A 30 -6.66 -11.54 -0.43
CA GLN A 30 -7.03 -10.69 -1.57
C GLN A 30 -6.57 -11.26 -2.92
N ALA A 31 -5.36 -11.82 -3.00
CA ALA A 31 -4.89 -12.52 -4.20
C ALA A 31 -5.80 -13.70 -4.58
N HIS A 32 -6.39 -14.35 -3.57
CA HIS A 32 -7.37 -15.42 -3.76
C HIS A 32 -8.74 -14.88 -4.21
N ASP A 33 -9.24 -13.84 -3.57
CA ASP A 33 -10.60 -13.34 -3.81
C ASP A 33 -10.74 -12.60 -5.15
N CYS A 34 -9.63 -12.15 -5.76
CA CYS A 34 -9.68 -11.55 -7.09
C CYS A 34 -9.77 -12.55 -8.25
N MET A 35 -9.62 -13.86 -8.00
CA MET A 35 -9.66 -14.88 -9.04
C MET A 35 -11.03 -14.90 -9.76
N GLY A 36 -11.03 -14.73 -11.08
CA GLY A 36 -12.23 -14.73 -11.90
C GLY A 36 -13.07 -13.44 -11.80
N ALA A 37 -12.54 -12.39 -11.18
CA ALA A 37 -13.18 -11.07 -11.17
C ALA A 37 -12.98 -10.34 -12.51
N GLU A 38 -13.92 -9.46 -12.86
CA GLU A 38 -13.84 -8.67 -14.10
C GLU A 38 -12.58 -7.78 -14.15
N GLU A 39 -12.22 -7.17 -13.02
CA GLU A 39 -10.98 -6.40 -12.85
C GLU A 39 -9.82 -7.23 -12.25
N GLU A 40 -9.80 -8.55 -12.43
CA GLU A 40 -8.73 -9.43 -11.93
C GLU A 40 -7.34 -8.86 -12.28
N PRO A 41 -7.05 -8.39 -13.52
CA PRO A 41 -5.70 -7.95 -13.83
C PRO A 41 -5.25 -6.68 -13.05
N ALA A 42 -6.13 -5.70 -12.90
CA ALA A 42 -5.82 -4.49 -12.16
C ALA A 42 -5.71 -4.78 -10.65
N THR A 43 -6.59 -5.65 -10.15
CA THR A 43 -6.64 -6.08 -8.75
C THR A 43 -5.39 -6.88 -8.38
N LEU A 44 -5.08 -7.94 -9.14
CA LEU A 44 -3.89 -8.78 -8.91
C LEU A 44 -2.60 -7.97 -9.04
N GLY A 45 -2.55 -7.04 -10.00
CA GLY A 45 -1.42 -6.11 -10.12
C GLY A 45 -1.23 -5.24 -8.87
N SER A 46 -2.32 -4.75 -8.29
CA SER A 46 -2.30 -3.94 -7.07
C SER A 46 -1.95 -4.76 -5.83
N VAL A 47 -2.43 -6.00 -5.73
CA VAL A 47 -2.05 -6.95 -4.68
C VAL A 47 -0.55 -7.24 -4.75
N LEU A 48 -0.01 -7.53 -5.95
CA LEU A 48 1.43 -7.76 -6.14
C LEU A 48 2.28 -6.55 -5.74
N ASN A 49 1.86 -5.34 -6.10
CA ASN A 49 2.51 -4.11 -5.67
C ASN A 49 2.50 -3.96 -4.14
N ALA A 50 1.32 -4.11 -3.54
CA ALA A 50 1.16 -4.00 -2.09
C ALA A 50 2.02 -5.05 -1.36
N LEU A 51 2.11 -6.27 -1.88
CA LEU A 51 2.99 -7.31 -1.35
C LEU A 51 4.46 -6.90 -1.42
N ILE A 52 4.96 -6.44 -2.57
CA ILE A 52 6.36 -6.00 -2.70
C ILE A 52 6.68 -4.90 -1.68
N ASP A 53 5.82 -3.88 -1.60
CA ASP A 53 6.03 -2.74 -0.70
C ASP A 53 5.98 -3.20 0.77
N TYR A 54 4.96 -3.98 1.14
CA TYR A 54 4.72 -4.38 2.52
C TYR A 54 5.71 -5.42 3.03
N THR A 55 6.15 -6.35 2.17
CA THR A 55 7.18 -7.33 2.54
C THR A 55 8.53 -6.68 2.77
N ALA A 56 8.95 -5.73 1.92
CA ALA A 56 10.19 -5.01 2.12
C ALA A 56 10.16 -4.17 3.41
N PHE A 57 9.02 -3.54 3.70
CA PHE A 57 8.79 -2.81 4.95
C PHE A 57 8.87 -3.70 6.19
N HIS A 58 8.17 -4.84 6.15
CA HIS A 58 8.17 -5.84 7.21
C HIS A 58 9.60 -6.35 7.48
N PHE A 59 10.32 -6.75 6.43
CA PHE A 59 11.70 -7.22 6.54
C PHE A 59 12.65 -6.15 7.12
N ALA A 60 12.55 -4.90 6.67
CA ALA A 60 13.36 -3.82 7.21
C ALA A 60 13.09 -3.60 8.72
N ARG A 61 11.84 -3.78 9.15
CA ARG A 61 11.45 -3.72 10.56
C ARG A 61 12.05 -4.88 11.36
N GLU A 62 11.90 -6.11 10.88
CA GLU A 62 12.44 -7.30 11.55
C GLU A 62 13.96 -7.25 11.66
N GLU A 63 14.65 -6.87 10.58
CA GLU A 63 16.09 -6.72 10.57
C GLU A 63 16.57 -5.68 11.57
N ARG A 64 15.80 -4.60 11.76
CA ARG A 64 16.08 -3.58 12.76
C ARG A 64 15.81 -4.08 14.19
N LEU A 65 14.75 -4.86 14.41
CA LEU A 65 14.49 -5.56 15.68
C LEU A 65 15.63 -6.52 16.02
N MET A 66 15.98 -7.40 15.08
CA MET A 66 17.06 -8.37 15.22
C MET A 66 18.40 -7.69 15.51
N GLN A 67 18.72 -6.62 14.78
CA GLN A 67 19.94 -5.85 14.99
C GLN A 67 19.98 -5.22 16.39
N ALA A 68 18.89 -4.59 16.83
CA ALA A 68 18.80 -3.95 18.14
C ALA A 68 18.80 -4.96 19.30
N ALA A 69 18.29 -6.17 19.06
CA ALA A 69 18.31 -7.28 20.01
C ALA A 69 19.64 -8.08 19.99
N ASN A 70 20.60 -7.71 19.14
CA ASN A 70 21.85 -8.47 18.91
C ASN A 70 21.62 -9.94 18.53
N TYR A 71 20.59 -10.22 17.72
CA TYR A 71 20.30 -11.55 17.23
C TYR A 71 21.45 -12.07 16.35
N ARG A 72 22.04 -13.20 16.76
CA ARG A 72 23.29 -13.72 16.19
C ARG A 72 23.20 -14.10 14.71
N ASP A 73 22.02 -14.52 14.23
CA ASP A 73 21.82 -15.06 12.89
C ASP A 73 21.17 -14.01 11.95
N VAL A 74 21.31 -12.71 12.27
CA VAL A 74 20.67 -11.61 11.52
C VAL A 74 21.09 -11.57 10.05
N ASP A 75 22.36 -11.83 9.73
CA ASP A 75 22.84 -11.78 8.35
C ASP A 75 22.28 -12.93 7.50
N ALA A 76 22.19 -14.13 8.07
CA ALA A 76 21.54 -15.26 7.40
C ALA A 76 20.04 -14.99 7.18
N HIS A 77 19.39 -14.29 8.10
CA HIS A 77 18.00 -13.88 7.96
C HIS A 77 17.83 -12.82 6.83
N ARG A 78 18.72 -11.83 6.76
CA ARG A 78 18.76 -10.83 5.67
C ARG A 78 18.91 -11.46 4.29
N ASP A 79 19.77 -12.46 4.15
CA ASP A 79 19.98 -13.14 2.88
C ASP A 79 18.70 -13.88 2.43
N MET A 80 17.94 -14.45 3.37
CA MET A 80 16.63 -15.05 3.12
C MET A 80 15.60 -13.99 2.68
N HIS A 81 15.54 -12.84 3.34
CA HIS A 81 14.69 -11.69 2.93
C HIS A 81 15.01 -11.21 1.51
N ALA A 82 16.30 -11.09 1.18
CA ALA A 82 16.73 -10.66 -0.13
C ALA A 82 16.32 -11.64 -1.24
N ALA A 83 16.44 -12.95 -0.99
CA ALA A 83 16.02 -13.99 -1.94
C ALA A 83 14.50 -13.93 -2.20
N LEU A 84 13.71 -13.71 -1.15
CA LEU A 84 12.25 -13.63 -1.26
C LEU A 84 11.80 -12.36 -1.98
N THR A 85 12.39 -11.22 -1.63
CA THR A 85 12.16 -9.94 -2.32
C THR A 85 12.46 -10.05 -3.81
N THR A 86 13.58 -10.70 -4.16
CA THR A 86 13.95 -10.97 -5.56
C THR A 86 12.86 -11.78 -6.26
N ARG A 87 12.36 -12.84 -5.61
CA ARG A 87 11.32 -13.69 -6.19
C ARG A 87 9.99 -12.95 -6.42
N VAL A 88 9.56 -12.10 -5.48
CA VAL A 88 8.32 -11.31 -5.66
C VAL A 88 8.48 -10.34 -6.83
N ARG A 89 9.63 -9.68 -6.94
CA ARG A 89 9.94 -8.76 -8.04
C ARG A 89 9.96 -9.48 -9.39
N GLU A 90 10.51 -10.70 -9.47
CA GLU A 90 10.45 -11.51 -10.70
C GLU A 90 9.02 -11.84 -11.14
N ILE A 91 8.16 -12.22 -10.18
CA ILE A 91 6.72 -12.47 -10.44
C ILE A 91 6.08 -11.18 -10.98
N ARG A 92 6.35 -10.03 -10.35
CA ARG A 92 5.79 -8.76 -10.78
C ARG A 92 6.30 -8.32 -12.16
N THR A 93 7.59 -8.47 -12.45
CA THR A 93 8.16 -8.12 -13.76
C THR A 93 7.50 -8.95 -14.86
N ARG A 94 7.35 -10.27 -14.67
CA ARG A 94 6.65 -11.12 -15.63
C ARG A 94 5.19 -10.70 -15.79
N TYR A 95 4.52 -10.42 -14.68
CA TYR A 95 3.13 -9.96 -14.70
C TYR A 95 2.97 -8.65 -15.48
N ALA A 96 3.89 -7.70 -15.30
CA ALA A 96 3.86 -6.42 -15.99
C ALA A 96 4.16 -6.55 -17.49
N SER A 97 5.05 -7.47 -17.88
CA SER A 97 5.37 -7.70 -19.30
C SER A 97 4.30 -8.50 -20.03
N GLU A 98 3.74 -9.52 -19.39
CA GLU A 98 2.76 -10.43 -19.99
C GLU A 98 1.83 -10.98 -18.90
N PRO A 99 0.72 -10.27 -18.57
CA PRO A 99 -0.16 -10.63 -17.44
C PRO A 99 -0.72 -12.06 -17.49
N THR A 100 -0.86 -12.64 -18.68
CA THR A 100 -1.34 -14.01 -18.89
C THR A 100 -0.34 -15.08 -18.40
N THR A 101 0.94 -14.73 -18.22
CA THR A 101 1.98 -15.68 -17.79
C THR A 101 2.04 -15.89 -16.28
N VAL A 102 1.36 -15.04 -15.50
CA VAL A 102 1.34 -15.09 -14.05
C VAL A 102 -0.10 -15.21 -13.60
N SER A 103 -0.45 -16.37 -13.07
CA SER A 103 -1.80 -16.61 -12.54
C SER A 103 -1.89 -16.23 -11.07
N ALA A 104 -3.07 -15.80 -10.62
CA ALA A 104 -3.36 -15.61 -9.20
C ALA A 104 -3.02 -16.86 -8.37
N ARG A 105 -3.24 -18.07 -8.91
CA ARG A 105 -2.85 -19.34 -8.27
C ARG A 105 -1.35 -19.46 -8.04
N GLU A 106 -0.52 -19.08 -9.01
CA GLU A 106 0.95 -19.07 -8.84
C GLU A 106 1.35 -18.13 -7.71
N VAL A 107 0.77 -16.92 -7.70
CA VAL A 107 1.00 -15.92 -6.66
C VAL A 107 0.61 -16.45 -5.29
N MET A 108 -0.58 -17.05 -5.16
CA MET A 108 -1.03 -17.68 -3.91
C MET A 108 -0.12 -18.82 -3.44
N GLU A 109 0.32 -19.71 -4.34
CA GLU A 109 1.21 -20.82 -4.00
C GLU A 109 2.59 -20.33 -3.55
N PHE A 110 3.09 -19.25 -4.16
CA PHE A 110 4.30 -18.59 -3.73
C PHE A 110 4.13 -17.95 -2.36
N LEU A 111 3.11 -17.10 -2.19
CA LEU A 111 2.83 -16.38 -0.95
C LEU A 111 2.55 -17.30 0.21
N ARG A 112 1.78 -18.37 0.00
CA ARG A 112 1.50 -19.34 1.07
C ARG A 112 2.76 -20.05 1.53
N ARG A 113 3.59 -20.54 0.60
CA ARG A 113 4.86 -21.19 0.96
C ARG A 113 5.77 -20.23 1.68
N TRP A 114 5.92 -19.02 1.14
CA TRP A 114 6.74 -17.99 1.77
C TRP A 114 6.21 -17.59 3.15
N LEU A 115 4.95 -17.17 3.27
CA LEU A 115 4.35 -16.74 4.53
C LEU A 115 4.38 -17.85 5.58
N ILE A 116 4.13 -19.11 5.21
CA ILE A 116 4.15 -20.19 6.18
C ILE A 116 5.58 -20.62 6.52
N ASP A 117 6.48 -20.76 5.55
CA ASP A 117 7.83 -21.30 5.81
C ASP A 117 8.83 -20.25 6.29
N HIS A 118 8.64 -18.98 5.93
CA HIS A 118 9.46 -17.87 6.41
C HIS A 118 8.86 -17.29 7.67
N ILE A 119 7.71 -16.63 7.54
CA ILE A 119 7.14 -15.82 8.60
C ILE A 119 6.80 -16.66 9.85
N LEU A 120 6.18 -17.83 9.67
CA LEU A 120 5.76 -18.63 10.83
C LEU A 120 6.86 -19.52 11.41
N LYS A 121 7.95 -19.79 10.68
CA LYS A 121 9.00 -20.71 11.17
C LYS A 121 10.30 -20.00 11.52
N GLN A 122 10.66 -18.97 10.76
CA GLN A 122 11.92 -18.26 10.93
C GLN A 122 11.78 -17.10 11.91
N ASP A 123 10.64 -16.41 11.96
CA ASP A 123 10.48 -15.22 12.81
C ASP A 123 10.38 -15.59 14.29
N PHE A 124 9.88 -16.79 14.59
CA PHE A 124 9.90 -17.35 15.94
C PHE A 124 11.33 -17.53 16.49
N ARG A 125 12.36 -17.58 15.64
CA ARG A 125 13.73 -17.84 16.06
C ARG A 125 14.37 -16.65 16.75
N TYR A 126 14.03 -15.42 16.35
CA TYR A 126 14.56 -14.20 16.98
C TYR A 126 13.68 -13.71 18.15
N ARG A 127 12.50 -14.30 18.33
CA ARG A 127 11.52 -13.91 19.34
C ARG A 127 12.12 -13.75 20.74
N ALA A 128 12.86 -14.76 21.20
CA ALA A 128 13.41 -14.77 22.56
C ALA A 128 14.38 -13.61 22.80
N ASP A 129 15.23 -13.31 21.82
CA ASP A 129 16.20 -12.22 21.89
C ASP A 129 15.51 -10.84 21.89
N VAL A 130 14.49 -10.65 21.04
CA VAL A 130 13.73 -9.39 20.99
C VAL A 130 12.93 -9.17 22.28
N MET A 131 12.29 -10.20 22.83
CA MET A 131 11.55 -10.11 24.09
C MET A 131 12.47 -9.84 25.29
N ALA A 132 13.73 -10.27 25.22
CA ALA A 132 14.76 -9.96 26.21
C ALA A 132 15.36 -8.55 26.06
N ALA A 133 15.05 -7.83 24.98
CA ALA A 133 15.55 -6.50 24.66
C ALA A 133 14.39 -5.49 24.45
N PRO A 134 13.73 -4.99 25.52
CA PRO A 134 12.55 -4.13 25.41
C PRO A 134 12.78 -2.84 24.60
N ASP A 135 14.00 -2.29 24.64
CA ASP A 135 14.35 -1.09 23.86
C ASP A 135 14.48 -1.36 22.35
N ALA A 136 14.61 -2.62 21.92
CA ALA A 136 14.63 -2.97 20.50
C ALA A 136 13.30 -2.59 19.82
N VAL A 137 12.17 -2.69 20.52
CA VAL A 137 10.86 -2.31 19.98
C VAL A 137 10.78 -0.80 19.70
N LYS A 138 11.46 0.04 20.48
CA LYS A 138 11.52 1.50 20.20
C LYS A 138 12.32 1.80 18.93
N ALA A 139 13.22 0.91 18.52
CA ALA A 139 14.03 1.12 17.32
C ALA A 139 13.21 1.04 16.02
N VAL A 140 12.00 0.45 16.04
CA VAL A 140 11.19 0.27 14.82
C VAL A 140 10.34 1.46 14.41
N ASP A 141 10.16 2.46 15.28
CA ASP A 141 9.31 3.63 14.99
C ASP A 141 9.80 4.46 13.79
N ALA A 142 11.08 4.31 13.43
CA ALA A 142 11.69 4.96 12.27
C ALA A 142 11.43 4.23 10.92
N VAL A 143 10.88 3.02 10.93
CA VAL A 143 10.61 2.27 9.69
C VAL A 143 9.22 2.66 9.17
N SER A 144 9.16 3.22 7.96
CA SER A 144 7.92 3.65 7.30
C SER A 144 7.71 2.92 5.98
N LEU A 145 6.46 2.55 5.69
CA LEU A 145 6.05 1.95 4.42
C LEU A 145 6.20 2.95 3.26
N ALA A 146 6.24 4.25 3.55
CA ALA A 146 6.48 5.32 2.58
C ALA A 146 7.96 5.50 2.21
N SER A 147 8.89 4.92 2.97
CA SER A 147 10.31 4.95 2.64
C SER A 147 10.61 3.94 1.54
N PRO A 148 11.49 4.24 0.56
CA PRO A 148 11.79 3.31 -0.50
C PRO A 148 12.29 1.98 0.09
N ALA A 149 11.65 0.88 -0.31
CA ALA A 149 12.07 -0.49 -0.02
C ALA A 149 13.57 -0.60 -0.25
N GLY A 150 14.30 -0.97 0.81
CA GLY A 150 15.75 -0.93 0.92
C GLY A 150 16.48 -1.20 -0.40
N ALA A 151 17.20 -0.18 -0.88
CA ALA A 151 18.43 -0.49 -1.59
C ALA A 151 19.28 -1.34 -0.64
N PRO A 152 19.85 -2.47 -1.07
CA PRO A 152 20.79 -3.19 -0.22
C PRO A 152 21.86 -2.19 0.24
N PRO A 153 22.27 -2.19 1.53
CA PRO A 153 23.40 -1.37 1.94
C PRO A 153 24.56 -1.74 1.03
N ALA A 154 25.15 -0.74 0.38
CA ALA A 154 26.24 -0.93 -0.56
C ALA A 154 27.32 -1.78 0.13
N ARG A 155 27.45 -3.05 -0.26
CA ARG A 155 28.61 -3.86 0.11
C ARG A 155 29.80 -3.22 -0.59
N GLY A 156 30.84 -2.93 0.19
CA GLY A 156 32.01 -2.20 -0.26
C GLY A 156 32.62 -2.77 -1.54
N SER A 157 33.00 -1.84 -2.42
CA SER A 157 34.11 -1.92 -3.37
C SER A 157 33.98 -2.92 -4.52
N GLN A 158 33.38 -2.47 -5.62
CA GLN A 158 34.01 -2.39 -6.96
C GLN A 158 33.01 -1.79 -7.97
N GLU A 159 33.34 -0.64 -8.56
CA GLU A 159 32.61 -0.03 -9.68
C GLU A 159 32.68 -0.93 -10.92
N PRO A 160 31.55 -1.24 -11.59
CA PRO A 160 31.55 -1.59 -13.00
C PRO A 160 31.28 -0.32 -13.81
N THR A 161 32.30 0.07 -14.56
CA THR A 161 32.23 1.11 -15.60
C THR A 161 31.25 0.67 -16.71
N ALA A 162 30.05 1.23 -16.72
CA ALA A 162 29.17 1.22 -17.89
C ALA A 162 28.59 2.62 -18.08
N LYS A 163 28.73 3.16 -19.29
CA LYS A 163 28.27 4.51 -19.66
C LYS A 163 26.75 4.66 -19.44
N PRO A 164 26.27 5.84 -19.04
CA PRO A 164 24.84 6.10 -18.93
C PRO A 164 24.24 6.21 -20.34
N ASP A 165 23.18 5.45 -20.58
CA ASP A 165 22.25 5.67 -21.68
C ASP A 165 21.55 7.04 -21.50
N PRO A 166 21.18 7.72 -22.60
CA PRO A 166 20.73 9.09 -22.54
C PRO A 166 19.34 9.19 -21.89
N VAL A 167 19.30 10.02 -20.85
CA VAL A 167 18.16 10.41 -20.02
C VAL A 167 16.96 10.80 -20.87
N ALA A 168 15.93 9.95 -20.89
CA ALA A 168 14.56 10.42 -20.95
C ALA A 168 14.22 11.01 -19.57
N SER A 169 13.78 12.27 -19.57
CA SER A 169 13.41 13.07 -18.40
C SER A 169 12.60 12.27 -17.37
N ASP A 170 13.22 12.08 -16.21
CA ASP A 170 12.70 11.39 -15.03
C ASP A 170 11.53 12.16 -14.40
N PRO A 171 10.30 11.61 -14.37
CA PRO A 171 9.15 12.22 -13.69
C PRO A 171 9.11 11.87 -12.19
N THR A 172 10.13 11.21 -11.61
CA THR A 172 10.07 10.69 -10.23
C THR A 172 10.35 11.71 -9.12
N LEU A 173 10.50 13.00 -9.45
CA LEU A 173 10.50 14.07 -8.46
C LEU A 173 9.06 14.57 -8.22
N GLY A 174 8.32 13.84 -7.40
CA GLY A 174 7.18 14.42 -6.68
C GLY A 174 7.66 15.60 -5.82
N PRO A 175 6.76 16.51 -5.40
CA PRO A 175 7.15 17.68 -4.62
C PRO A 175 7.96 17.25 -3.37
N PRO A 176 9.07 17.93 -3.05
CA PRO A 176 9.92 17.55 -1.93
C PRO A 176 9.17 17.72 -0.60
N GLY A 177 9.19 16.67 0.24
CA GLY A 177 9.17 16.82 1.70
C GLY A 177 7.84 16.95 2.43
N ILE A 178 6.69 16.59 1.83
CA ILE A 178 5.43 16.55 2.59
C ILE A 178 5.31 15.19 3.30
N GLU A 179 5.58 15.18 4.60
CA GLU A 179 5.15 14.07 5.45
C GLU A 179 3.62 14.07 5.55
N VAL A 180 3.00 12.99 5.09
CA VAL A 180 1.55 12.81 5.22
C VAL A 180 1.24 12.33 6.65
N PRO A 181 0.37 13.02 7.41
CA PRO A 181 0.07 12.67 8.80
C PRO A 181 -0.97 11.52 8.87
N PHE A 182 -0.70 10.38 8.22
CA PHE A 182 -1.63 9.25 8.15
C PHE A 182 -2.17 8.84 9.54
N ARG A 183 -1.35 8.93 10.58
CA ARG A 183 -1.71 8.59 11.96
C ARG A 183 -2.87 9.40 12.55
N THR A 184 -3.21 10.54 11.97
CA THR A 184 -4.33 11.39 12.41
C THR A 184 -5.38 11.57 11.32
N LEU A 185 -5.22 10.95 10.15
CA LEU A 185 -6.18 11.07 9.05
C LEU A 185 -7.33 10.07 9.23
N SER A 186 -8.55 10.55 8.96
CA SER A 186 -9.70 9.71 8.64
C SER A 186 -9.87 9.65 7.12
N ALA A 187 -10.03 8.45 6.57
CA ALA A 187 -10.18 8.23 5.14
C ALA A 187 -11.56 7.67 4.80
N LEU A 188 -12.22 8.26 3.79
CA LEU A 188 -13.38 7.69 3.13
C LEU A 188 -12.94 7.09 1.80
N VAL A 189 -13.17 5.79 1.61
CA VAL A 189 -12.89 5.07 0.37
C VAL A 189 -14.21 4.69 -0.29
N VAL A 190 -14.40 5.14 -1.53
CA VAL A 190 -15.61 4.97 -2.31
C VAL A 190 -15.24 4.20 -3.59
N ASP A 191 -15.54 2.90 -3.62
CA ASP A 191 -15.15 2.01 -4.73
C ASP A 191 -16.11 0.81 -4.77
N ASP A 192 -16.70 0.53 -5.94
CA ASP A 192 -17.68 -0.55 -6.10
C ASP A 192 -17.04 -1.94 -6.20
N ASN A 193 -15.74 -2.00 -6.46
CA ASN A 193 -14.98 -3.23 -6.43
C ASN A 193 -14.59 -3.58 -4.97
N PRO A 194 -15.14 -4.67 -4.39
CA PRO A 194 -14.83 -5.05 -3.02
C PRO A 194 -13.35 -5.36 -2.81
N ASN A 195 -12.64 -5.85 -3.82
CA ASN A 195 -11.21 -6.15 -3.71
C ASN A 195 -10.38 -4.86 -3.61
N PHE A 196 -10.69 -3.83 -4.39
CA PHE A 196 -9.98 -2.54 -4.31
C PHE A 196 -10.21 -1.83 -2.98
N ARG A 197 -11.44 -1.85 -2.45
CA ARG A 197 -11.73 -1.34 -1.10
C ARG A 197 -10.84 -1.99 -0.03
N ILE A 198 -10.64 -3.30 -0.14
CA ILE A 198 -9.79 -4.04 0.81
C ILE A 198 -8.31 -3.70 0.60
N ILE A 199 -7.83 -3.60 -0.64
CA ILE A 199 -6.44 -3.21 -0.95
C ILE A 199 -6.13 -1.82 -0.37
N LEU A 200 -7.00 -0.84 -0.62
CA LEU A 200 -6.85 0.52 -0.11
C LEU A 200 -6.85 0.54 1.42
N ARG A 201 -7.77 -0.18 2.07
CA ARG A 201 -7.75 -0.35 3.52
C ARG A 201 -6.44 -0.95 4.01
N THR A 202 -5.90 -1.94 3.30
CA THR A 202 -4.67 -2.63 3.66
C THR A 202 -3.49 -1.66 3.61
N ILE A 203 -3.35 -0.91 2.53
CA ILE A 203 -2.28 0.08 2.39
C ILE A 203 -2.43 1.20 3.44
N LEU A 204 -3.64 1.76 3.61
CA LEU A 204 -3.91 2.82 4.58
C LEU A 204 -3.62 2.39 6.04
N LYS A 205 -4.03 1.17 6.44
CA LYS A 205 -3.67 0.61 7.75
C LYS A 205 -2.16 0.45 7.90
N GLY A 206 -1.49 -0.01 6.84
CA GLY A 206 -0.03 -0.11 6.78
C GLY A 206 0.70 1.22 6.98
N LEU A 207 0.13 2.29 6.45
CA LEU A 207 0.59 3.66 6.62
C LEU A 207 0.19 4.27 7.99
N GLY A 208 -0.58 3.55 8.80
CA GLY A 208 -0.98 3.94 10.15
C GLY A 208 -2.27 4.75 10.23
N CYS A 209 -3.09 4.78 9.18
CA CYS A 209 -4.39 5.45 9.18
C CYS A 209 -5.38 4.75 10.14
N PRO A 210 -5.83 5.42 11.22
CA PRO A 210 -6.63 4.78 12.28
C PRO A 210 -8.10 4.60 11.91
N ALA A 211 -8.66 5.50 11.10
CA ALA A 211 -10.09 5.56 10.80
C ALA A 211 -10.31 5.47 9.29
N ILE A 212 -10.82 4.34 8.81
CA ILE A 212 -11.04 4.08 7.39
C ILE A 212 -12.50 3.62 7.21
N THR A 213 -13.30 4.43 6.52
CA THR A 213 -14.67 4.11 6.14
C THR A 213 -14.66 3.62 4.70
N LEU A 214 -15.21 2.43 4.46
CA LEU A 214 -15.34 1.84 3.13
C LEU A 214 -16.81 1.84 2.72
N VAL A 215 -17.12 2.37 1.55
CA VAL A 215 -18.47 2.38 0.97
C VAL A 215 -18.40 1.91 -0.47
N GLU A 216 -19.45 1.23 -0.94
CA GLU A 216 -19.45 0.58 -2.25
C GLU A 216 -20.00 1.43 -3.39
N ASP A 217 -20.60 2.57 -3.08
CA ASP A 217 -21.15 3.45 -4.09
C ASP A 217 -21.22 4.90 -3.59
N ALA A 218 -21.49 5.82 -4.51
CA ALA A 218 -21.62 7.23 -4.22
C ALA A 218 -22.77 7.55 -3.25
N SER A 219 -23.86 6.77 -3.25
CA SER A 219 -25.01 7.01 -2.37
C SER A 219 -24.65 6.74 -0.91
N GLN A 220 -23.95 5.64 -0.65
CA GLN A 220 -23.39 5.30 0.65
C GLN A 220 -22.31 6.31 1.07
N GLY A 221 -21.48 6.76 0.12
CA GLY A 221 -20.51 7.84 0.36
C GLY A 221 -21.18 9.13 0.82
N LEU A 222 -22.23 9.58 0.13
CA LEU A 222 -22.97 10.79 0.50
C LEU A 222 -23.66 10.63 1.86
N ALA A 223 -24.23 9.46 2.14
CA ALA A 223 -24.82 9.16 3.44
C ALA A 223 -23.77 9.18 4.57
N ALA A 224 -22.57 8.66 4.31
CA ALA A 224 -21.46 8.71 5.27
C ALA A 224 -21.00 10.14 5.55
N LEU A 225 -20.98 11.01 4.53
CA LEU A 225 -20.68 12.44 4.68
C LEU A 225 -21.77 13.18 5.48
N ASP A 226 -23.03 12.76 5.37
CA ASP A 226 -24.14 13.36 6.12
C ASP A 226 -24.22 12.91 7.58
N ALA A 227 -23.71 11.71 7.89
CA ALA A 227 -23.89 11.07 9.19
C ALA A 227 -22.77 11.35 10.22
N GLY A 228 -21.65 11.96 9.80
CA GLY A 228 -20.45 12.04 10.63
C GLY A 228 -19.61 13.29 10.43
N GLU A 229 -18.43 13.30 11.06
CA GLU A 229 -17.42 14.31 10.81
C GLU A 229 -16.86 14.16 9.38
N PRO A 230 -16.55 15.27 8.70
CA PRO A 230 -15.99 15.22 7.36
C PRO A 230 -14.66 14.43 7.38
N PRO A 231 -14.42 13.56 6.39
CA PRO A 231 -13.18 12.80 6.32
C PRO A 231 -11.99 13.75 6.10
N GLY A 232 -10.81 13.37 6.59
CA GLY A 232 -9.56 14.06 6.29
C GLY A 232 -8.98 13.73 4.91
N LEU A 233 -9.53 12.70 4.23
CA LEU A 233 -9.12 12.25 2.91
C LEU A 233 -10.26 11.47 2.24
N MET A 234 -10.52 11.73 0.96
CA MET A 234 -11.41 10.91 0.13
C MET A 234 -10.61 10.23 -0.98
N LEU A 235 -10.68 8.90 -1.03
CA LEU A 235 -10.20 8.08 -2.13
C LEU A 235 -11.41 7.58 -2.91
N VAL A 236 -11.56 8.01 -4.15
CA VAL A 236 -12.80 7.81 -4.92
C VAL A 236 -12.46 7.11 -6.21
N ASP A 237 -13.03 5.94 -6.47
CA ASP A 237 -12.96 5.32 -7.79
C ASP A 237 -13.77 6.14 -8.80
N TRP A 238 -13.18 6.34 -9.98
CA TRP A 238 -13.86 7.07 -11.03
C TRP A 238 -15.10 6.32 -11.51
N ARG A 239 -14.95 5.03 -11.81
CA ARG A 239 -15.90 4.25 -12.61
C ARG A 239 -16.71 3.34 -11.71
N MET A 240 -17.73 3.93 -11.08
CA MET A 240 -18.67 3.18 -10.25
C MET A 240 -20.00 2.92 -10.96
N HIS A 241 -20.63 1.81 -10.62
CA HIS A 241 -22.02 1.54 -11.03
C HIS A 241 -22.98 2.63 -10.50
N GLY A 242 -23.86 3.11 -11.38
CA GLY A 242 -24.85 4.13 -11.04
C GLY A 242 -24.29 5.54 -11.15
N MET A 243 -23.84 6.12 -10.03
CA MET A 243 -23.24 7.46 -9.99
C MET A 243 -21.72 7.33 -10.01
N ASP A 244 -21.08 7.96 -10.99
CA ASP A 244 -19.63 7.97 -11.11
C ASP A 244 -18.96 8.80 -10.00
N GLY A 245 -17.66 8.59 -9.81
CA GLY A 245 -16.86 9.28 -8.81
C GLY A 245 -16.82 10.80 -9.01
N LEU A 246 -16.93 11.26 -10.26
CA LEU A 246 -16.89 12.68 -10.58
C LEU A 246 -18.15 13.40 -10.08
N GLU A 247 -19.33 12.82 -10.32
CA GLU A 247 -20.60 13.32 -9.82
C GLU A 247 -20.69 13.21 -8.29
N PHE A 248 -20.15 12.13 -7.70
CA PHE A 248 -20.01 12.02 -6.25
C PHE A 248 -19.22 13.21 -5.67
N VAL A 249 -18.06 13.52 -6.24
CA VAL A 249 -17.21 14.63 -5.78
C VAL A 249 -17.94 15.97 -5.93
N ARG A 250 -18.62 16.23 -7.05
CA ARG A 250 -19.42 17.47 -7.20
C ARG A 250 -20.46 17.63 -6.09
N ARG A 251 -21.15 16.54 -5.74
CA ARG A 251 -22.16 16.56 -4.67
C ARG A 251 -21.55 16.71 -3.28
N ALA A 252 -20.40 16.09 -3.02
CA ALA A 252 -19.66 16.28 -1.79
C ALA A 252 -19.22 17.75 -1.64
N ARG A 253 -18.68 18.36 -2.70
CA ARG A 253 -18.33 19.80 -2.72
C ARG A 253 -19.55 20.70 -2.52
N ALA A 254 -20.68 20.40 -3.17
CA ALA A 254 -21.93 21.15 -2.97
C ALA A 254 -22.48 21.07 -1.54
N LYS A 255 -22.12 20.04 -0.77
CA LYS A 255 -22.41 19.90 0.67
C LYS A 255 -21.40 20.61 1.57
N GLY A 256 -20.38 21.28 1.00
CA GLY A 256 -19.34 21.99 1.75
C GLY A 256 -18.20 21.10 2.25
N VAL A 257 -18.07 19.86 1.74
CA VAL A 257 -16.93 18.99 2.08
C VAL A 257 -15.67 19.53 1.40
N ASP A 258 -14.65 19.88 2.17
CA ASP A 258 -13.36 20.39 1.65
C ASP A 258 -12.19 19.40 1.82
N ALA A 259 -12.50 18.14 2.14
CA ALA A 259 -11.50 17.09 2.25
C ALA A 259 -10.67 16.94 0.93
N PRO A 260 -9.35 16.70 1.00
CA PRO A 260 -8.55 16.30 -0.16
C PRO A 260 -9.14 15.10 -0.88
N VAL A 261 -9.23 15.17 -2.21
CA VAL A 261 -9.77 14.11 -3.07
C VAL A 261 -8.69 13.57 -3.99
N VAL A 262 -8.39 12.28 -3.82
CA VAL A 262 -7.62 11.50 -4.79
C VAL A 262 -8.60 10.65 -5.59
N MET A 263 -8.71 10.93 -6.88
CA MET A 263 -9.48 10.10 -7.80
C MET A 263 -8.63 8.89 -8.23
N ILE A 264 -9.20 7.69 -8.15
CA ILE A 264 -8.55 6.45 -8.57
C ILE A 264 -9.10 6.06 -9.95
N SER A 265 -8.22 5.80 -10.91
CA SER A 265 -8.62 5.48 -12.28
C SER A 265 -7.75 4.39 -12.91
N GLY A 266 -8.32 3.69 -13.89
CA GLY A 266 -7.55 2.82 -14.80
C GLY A 266 -6.86 3.61 -15.91
N TYR A 267 -6.02 2.93 -16.70
CA TYR A 267 -5.29 3.51 -17.84
C TYR A 267 -6.26 4.14 -18.86
N SER A 268 -5.95 5.36 -19.28
CA SER A 268 -6.53 6.09 -20.44
C SER A 268 -7.81 6.90 -20.20
N GLU A 269 -7.69 8.09 -19.60
CA GLU A 269 -8.66 9.18 -19.83
C GLU A 269 -7.98 10.52 -20.18
N PRO A 270 -7.22 10.61 -21.30
CA PRO A 270 -6.64 11.88 -21.75
C PRO A 270 -7.74 12.91 -22.01
N GLY A 271 -7.62 14.10 -21.42
CA GLY A 271 -8.52 15.23 -21.67
C GLY A 271 -9.66 15.42 -20.67
N PHE A 272 -9.72 14.63 -19.59
CA PHE A 272 -10.73 14.78 -18.54
C PHE A 272 -10.21 15.39 -17.24
N GLU A 273 -8.89 15.59 -17.12
CA GLU A 273 -8.25 16.20 -15.94
C GLU A 273 -8.86 17.56 -15.59
N ASP A 274 -9.03 18.44 -16.58
CA ASP A 274 -9.65 19.76 -16.38
C ASP A 274 -11.08 19.65 -15.82
N THR A 275 -11.84 18.66 -16.30
CA THR A 275 -13.23 18.45 -15.86
C THR A 275 -13.27 17.90 -14.43
N ALA A 276 -12.32 17.04 -14.07
CA ALA A 276 -12.17 16.50 -12.72
C ALA A 276 -11.73 17.57 -11.73
N HIS A 277 -10.73 18.38 -12.09
CA HIS A 277 -10.30 19.51 -11.27
C HIS A 277 -11.43 20.53 -11.08
N ALA A 278 -12.19 20.83 -12.14
CA ALA A 278 -13.37 21.69 -12.04
C ALA A 278 -14.48 21.12 -11.14
N ALA A 279 -14.58 19.79 -11.02
CA ALA A 279 -15.49 19.14 -10.09
C ALA A 279 -14.99 19.15 -8.63
N GLY A 280 -13.70 19.46 -8.41
CA GLY A 280 -13.06 19.52 -7.10
C GLY A 280 -12.19 18.32 -6.75
N VAL A 281 -11.74 17.54 -7.76
CA VAL A 281 -10.69 16.54 -7.61
C VAL A 281 -9.33 17.23 -7.49
N ASP A 282 -8.50 16.80 -6.55
CA ASP A 282 -7.20 17.42 -6.31
C ASP A 282 -6.07 16.74 -7.06
N THR A 283 -6.14 15.41 -7.19
CA THR A 283 -5.14 14.62 -7.92
C THR A 283 -5.67 13.24 -8.27
N PHE A 284 -4.86 12.48 -9.01
CA PHE A 284 -5.17 11.15 -9.50
C PHE A 284 -4.21 10.10 -8.98
N LEU A 285 -4.71 8.88 -8.87
CA LEU A 285 -3.93 7.67 -8.57
C LEU A 285 -4.30 6.59 -9.57
N GLU A 286 -3.30 6.14 -10.34
CA GLU A 286 -3.50 5.12 -11.35
C GLU A 286 -3.48 3.70 -10.77
N LYS A 287 -4.39 2.85 -11.26
CA LYS A 287 -4.37 1.39 -11.06
C LYS A 287 -3.34 0.77 -12.05
N PRO A 288 -2.47 -0.17 -11.61
CA PRO A 288 -2.44 -0.82 -10.30
C PRO A 288 -1.74 0.01 -9.22
N ILE A 289 -2.36 0.06 -8.04
CA ILE A 289 -1.97 0.93 -6.93
C ILE A 289 -0.68 0.43 -6.26
N THR A 290 0.17 1.35 -5.79
CA THR A 290 1.34 1.09 -4.94
C THR A 290 1.22 1.90 -3.64
N ALA A 291 1.88 1.47 -2.56
CA ALA A 291 1.88 2.23 -1.30
C ALA A 291 2.55 3.60 -1.48
N ARG A 292 3.65 3.63 -2.25
CA ARG A 292 4.35 4.88 -2.62
C ARG A 292 3.46 5.78 -3.48
N GLY A 293 2.81 5.24 -4.51
CA GLY A 293 1.91 6.00 -5.38
C GLY A 293 0.75 6.60 -4.60
N LEU A 294 0.11 5.83 -3.72
CA LEU A 294 -0.92 6.34 -2.81
C LEU A 294 -0.37 7.45 -1.92
N THR A 295 0.81 7.26 -1.31
CA THR A 295 1.42 8.27 -0.45
C THR A 295 1.69 9.58 -1.19
N LEU A 296 2.27 9.50 -2.39
CA LEU A 296 2.56 10.66 -3.23
C LEU A 296 1.28 11.38 -3.66
N ALA A 297 0.26 10.64 -4.08
CA ALA A 297 -1.04 11.20 -4.44
C ALA A 297 -1.70 11.90 -3.24
N VAL A 298 -1.72 11.27 -2.06
CA VAL A 298 -2.29 11.89 -0.86
C VAL A 298 -1.52 13.17 -0.48
N ALA A 299 -0.19 13.14 -0.53
CA ALA A 299 0.64 14.32 -0.28
C ALA A 299 0.31 15.47 -1.26
N ALA A 300 0.18 15.16 -2.55
CA ALA A 300 -0.18 16.13 -3.58
C ALA A 300 -1.59 16.70 -3.37
N ALA A 301 -2.57 15.86 -3.03
CA ALA A 301 -3.94 16.31 -2.76
C ALA A 301 -4.03 17.26 -1.56
N ILE A 302 -3.33 16.94 -0.47
CA ILE A 302 -3.25 17.80 0.71
C ILE A 302 -2.59 19.14 0.36
N ALA A 303 -1.49 19.12 -0.39
CA ALA A 303 -0.80 20.33 -0.81
C ALA A 303 -1.69 21.24 -1.69
N ALA A 304 -2.43 20.65 -2.64
CA ALA A 304 -3.34 21.37 -3.52
C ALA A 304 -4.46 22.09 -2.74
N ARG A 305 -5.02 21.42 -1.71
CA ARG A 305 -6.02 22.02 -0.81
C ARG A 305 -5.46 23.14 0.04
N GLN A 306 -4.24 23.00 0.55
CA GLN A 306 -3.59 24.06 1.33
C GLN A 306 -3.22 25.29 0.47
N ALA A 307 -2.93 25.09 -0.81
CA ALA A 307 -2.57 26.15 -1.75
C ALA A 307 -3.79 26.92 -2.30
N THR A 308 -4.99 26.34 -2.23
CA THR A 308 -6.23 26.97 -2.67
C THR A 308 -6.90 27.60 -1.45
N PRO A 309 -6.77 28.93 -1.20
CA PRO A 309 -7.44 29.54 -0.07
C PRO A 309 -8.95 29.35 -0.22
N ALA A 310 -9.61 28.97 0.87
CA ALA A 310 -11.07 28.95 0.94
C ALA A 310 -11.57 30.34 0.52
N SER A 311 -12.27 30.40 -0.61
CA SER A 311 -12.95 31.63 -1.03
C SER A 311 -14.01 31.97 0.02
N GLU A 312 -13.73 33.02 0.80
CA GLU A 312 -14.67 33.68 1.72
C GLU A 312 -15.96 34.14 1.02
#